data_AF-A0A5N6H0P4-F1
#
_entry.id   AF-A0A5N6H0P4-F1
#
_cell.length_a   1.000
_cell.length_b   1.000
_cell.length_c   1.000
_cell.angle_alpha   90.00
_cell.angle_beta   90.00
_cell.angle_gamma   90.00
#
_symmetry.space_group_name_H-M   'P 1'
#
loop_
_entity.id
_entity.type
_entity.pdbx_description
1 polymer ?
#
loop_
_entity_poly.entity_id
_entity_poly.type
_entity_poly.pdbx_seq_one_letter_code
_entity_poly.pdbx_strand_id
1 'polypeptide(L)' 'MQGPDSRTSESVGTIQSVLTEPGNQAGRHVDASEENPRYEIENQNTGKTTTVYERNILGPAE' A
#
# COMPACT_ATOMS: atom_id res chain seq x y z
N MET A 1 16.60 -10.35 -16.80
CA MET A 1 15.45 -9.77 -17.52
C MET A 1 14.19 -10.46 -17.01
N GLN A 2 13.53 -9.91 -15.97
CA GLN A 2 12.29 -10.50 -15.45
C GLN A 2 11.11 -9.95 -16.25
N GLY A 3 10.38 -10.85 -16.90
CA GLY A 3 9.27 -10.55 -17.81
C GLY A 3 7.97 -10.14 -17.11
N PRO A 4 6.93 -9.80 -17.91
CA PRO A 4 5.70 -9.11 -17.49
C PRO A 4 4.70 -9.92 -16.66
N ASP A 5 5.02 -11.17 -16.27
CA ASP A 5 4.24 -11.96 -15.30
C ASP A 5 4.64 -11.59 -13.86
N SER A 6 4.54 -10.30 -13.52
CA SER A 6 4.75 -9.85 -12.14
C SER A 6 3.67 -10.48 -11.27
N ARG A 7 4.02 -11.62 -10.65
CA ARG A 7 3.30 -12.23 -9.53
C ARG A 7 3.35 -11.29 -8.34
N THR A 8 2.78 -10.10 -8.46
CA THR A 8 2.45 -9.29 -7.29
C THR A 8 1.39 -10.07 -6.55
N SER A 9 1.80 -10.80 -5.52
CA SER A 9 0.90 -11.55 -4.67
C SER A 9 -0.16 -10.58 -4.16
N GLU A 10 -1.40 -10.80 -4.58
CA GLU A 10 -2.54 -10.08 -4.02
C GLU A 10 -2.65 -10.45 -2.55
N SER A 11 -3.04 -9.49 -1.73
CA SER A 11 -3.29 -9.74 -0.33
C SER A 11 -4.40 -8.85 0.18
N VAL A 12 -5.29 -9.43 0.97
CA VAL A 12 -6.34 -8.69 1.67
C VAL A 12 -5.77 -8.11 2.95
N GLY A 13 -6.09 -6.85 3.20
CA GLY A 13 -5.61 -6.10 4.34
C GLY A 13 -6.56 -4.99 4.74
N THR A 14 -6.36 -4.44 5.92
CA THR A 14 -7.11 -3.29 6.43
C THR A 14 -6.28 -2.03 6.26
N ILE A 15 -6.88 -0.97 5.72
CA ILE A 15 -6.24 0.35 5.65
C ILE A 15 -6.17 0.90 7.08
N GLN A 16 -4.95 1.08 7.57
CA GLN A 16 -4.68 1.62 8.92
C GLN A 16 -4.55 3.14 8.89
N SER A 17 -3.88 3.69 7.86
CA SER A 17 -3.66 5.13 7.74
C SER A 17 -3.48 5.56 6.28
N VAL A 18 -3.73 6.83 5.99
CA VAL A 18 -3.48 7.47 4.69
C VAL A 18 -2.60 8.71 4.90
N LEU A 19 -1.53 8.83 4.12
CA LEU A 19 -0.69 10.02 4.05
C LEU A 19 -0.95 10.75 2.72
N THR A 20 -1.26 12.03 2.83
CA THR A 20 -1.40 12.97 1.70
C THR A 20 -0.27 13.99 1.68
N GLU A 21 0.72 13.85 2.56
CA GLU A 21 1.90 14.70 2.67
C GLU A 21 3.13 13.84 3.03
N PRO A 22 4.37 14.27 2.71
CA PRO A 22 5.57 13.51 3.03
C PRO A 22 5.67 13.22 4.52
N GLY A 23 5.85 11.95 4.88
CA GLY A 23 5.74 11.51 6.27
C GLY A 23 6.50 10.23 6.54
N ASN A 24 6.23 9.60 7.68
CA ASN A 24 6.80 8.32 8.04
C ASN A 24 5.69 7.27 8.20
N GLN A 25 5.76 6.18 7.46
CA GLN A 25 4.81 5.06 7.50
C GLN A 25 5.59 3.74 7.52
N ALA A 26 5.12 2.76 8.29
CA ALA A 26 5.84 1.49 8.51
C ALA A 26 7.35 1.66 8.85
N GLY A 27 7.70 2.70 9.60
CA GLY A 27 9.08 2.97 10.02
C GLY A 27 10.02 3.49 8.92
N ARG A 28 9.49 3.90 7.76
CA ARG A 28 10.25 4.51 6.66
C ARG A 28 9.65 5.84 6.24
N HIS A 29 10.51 6.74 5.77
CA HIS A 29 10.04 7.97 5.12
C HIS A 29 9.35 7.63 3.79
N VAL A 30 8.18 8.20 3.59
CA VAL A 30 7.37 8.00 2.39
C VAL A 30 7.01 9.36 1.83
N ASP A 31 7.35 9.55 0.56
CA ASP A 31 6.92 10.70 -0.22
C ASP A 31 5.46 10.49 -0.67
N ALA A 32 4.58 11.36 -0.19
CA ALA A 32 3.15 11.36 -0.46
C ALA A 32 2.68 12.79 -0.75
N SER A 33 1.62 12.92 -1.54
CA SER A 33 0.96 14.19 -1.83
C SER A 33 -0.54 13.99 -1.99
N GLU A 34 -1.33 15.07 -2.05
CA GLU A 34 -2.77 14.99 -2.30
C GLU A 34 -3.09 14.30 -3.64
N GLU A 35 -2.24 14.48 -4.66
CA GLU A 35 -2.37 13.81 -5.95
C GLU A 35 -1.88 12.35 -5.93
N ASN A 36 -0.96 12.02 -5.03
CA ASN A 36 -0.38 10.68 -4.89
C ASN A 36 -0.39 10.24 -3.42
N PRO A 37 -1.58 9.95 -2.86
CA PRO A 37 -1.70 9.51 -1.48
C PRO A 37 -1.10 8.12 -1.27
N ARG A 38 -0.66 7.88 -0.04
CA ARG A 38 -0.01 6.64 0.40
C ARG A 38 -0.83 5.97 1.48
N TYR A 39 -1.20 4.74 1.23
CA TYR A 39 -2.05 3.94 2.11
C TYR A 39 -1.20 2.92 2.84
N GLU A 40 -1.25 2.96 4.17
CA GLU A 40 -0.69 1.91 5.00
C GLU A 40 -1.74 0.82 5.20
N ILE A 41 -1.41 -0.37 4.71
CA ILE A 41 -2.28 -1.54 4.75
C ILE A 41 -1.63 -2.58 5.64
N GLU A 42 -2.38 -3.03 6.65
CA GLU A 42 -2.00 -4.19 7.44
C GLU A 42 -2.53 -5.46 6.79
N ASN A 43 -1.63 -6.32 6.37
CA ASN A 43 -1.94 -7.60 5.75
C ASN A 43 -2.58 -8.54 6.79
N GLN A 44 -3.81 -8.97 6.56
CA GLN A 44 -4.56 -9.79 7.52
C GLN A 44 -3.98 -11.20 7.71
N ASN A 45 -3.25 -11.72 6.72
CA ASN A 45 -2.66 -13.06 6.80
C ASN A 45 -1.35 -13.09 7.62
N THR A 46 -0.59 -12.00 7.62
CA THR A 46 0.76 -11.95 8.22
C THR A 46 0.92 -10.96 9.36
N GLY A 47 -0.04 -10.03 9.54
CA GLY A 47 0.05 -8.92 10.49
C GLY A 47 1.10 -7.87 10.12
N LYS A 48 1.64 -7.91 8.90
CA LYS A 48 2.66 -6.95 8.43
C LYS A 48 2.00 -5.74 7.82
N THR A 49 2.50 -4.55 8.16
CA THR A 49 2.12 -3.30 7.50
C THR A 49 2.97 -3.05 6.25
N THR A 50 2.31 -2.59 5.20
CA THR A 50 2.94 -2.17 3.95
C THR A 50 2.37 -0.84 3.51
N THR A 51 3.14 -0.07 2.75
CA THR A 51 2.67 1.19 2.16
C THR A 51 2.52 1.04 0.66
N VAL A 52 1.34 1.34 0.14
CA VAL A 52 1.02 1.25 -1.28
C VAL A 52 0.36 2.54 -1.77
N TYR A 53 0.37 2.77 -3.08
CA TYR A 53 -0.46 3.82 -3.68
C TYR A 53 -1.88 3.32 -3.88
N GLU A 54 -2.84 4.24 -3.91
CA GLU A 54 -4.25 3.96 -4.20
C GLU A 54 -4.44 3.08 -5.44
N ARG A 55 -3.73 3.41 -6.53
CA ARG A 55 -3.79 2.67 -7.81
C ARG A 55 -3.38 1.20 -7.73
N ASN A 56 -2.76 0.76 -6.63
CA ASN A 56 -2.40 -0.64 -6.39
C ASN A 56 -3.41 -1.37 -5.49
N ILE A 57 -4.44 -0.67 -5.01
CA ILE A 57 -5.54 -1.26 -4.24
C ILE A 57 -6.62 -1.65 -5.25
N LEU A 58 -6.92 -2.94 -5.35
CA LEU A 58 -7.84 -3.50 -6.34
C LEU A 58 -9.33 -3.21 -6.06
N GLY A 59 -9.62 -2.15 -5.28
CA GLY A 59 -10.96 -1.78 -4.84
C GLY A 59 -11.47 -2.65 -3.68
N PRO A 60 -12.65 -2.32 -3.11
CA PRO A 60 -13.33 -3.23 -2.20
C PRO A 60 -13.68 -4.51 -2.94
N ALA A 61 -13.42 -5.66 -2.33
CA ALA A 61 -14.11 -6.89 -2.74
C ALA A 61 -15.61 -6.65 -2.52
N GLU A 62 -16.42 -6.79 -3.58
CA GLU A 62 -17.89 -6.73 -3.49
C GLU A 62 -18.44 -7.77 -2.51
#